data_AF-A0A425WQ28-F1
#
_entry.id   AF-A0A425WQ28-F1
#
_cell.length_a   1.000
_cell.length_b   1.000
_cell.length_c   1.000
_cell.angle_alpha   90.00
_cell.angle_beta   90.00
_cell.angle_gamma   90.00
#
_symmetry.space_group_name_H-M   'P 1'
#
loop_
_entity.id
_entity.type
_entity.pdbx_description
1 polymer ?
#
loop_
_entity_poly.entity_id
_entity_poly.type
_entity_poly.pdbx_seq_one_letter_code
_entity_poly.pdbx_strand_id
1 'polypeptide(L)'
;MSCTDTRDREERDVLVGQARLQGNEGNALFGNELAMQKGDSLKHYEDLISQNELPCACDIADEMLFEAYLCTQEQDMCAAMERIVEVCRETGDRHFARVARLAEGHRGGIVAPARRHISSGRVEGTNCMIETLRRAG
;
A
#
# COMPACT_ATOMS: atom_id res chain seq x y z
N MET A 1 0.31 22.03 -21.71
CA MET A 1 -0.46 20.77 -21.83
C MET A 1 -0.67 20.26 -20.42
N SER A 2 -1.93 20.15 -19.99
CA SER A 2 -2.32 19.89 -18.59
C SER A 2 -2.54 18.39 -18.37
N CYS A 3 -2.21 17.86 -17.19
CA CYS A 3 -2.41 16.45 -16.80
C CYS A 3 -3.88 15.96 -16.90
N THR A 4 -4.85 16.86 -17.03
CA THR A 4 -6.26 16.53 -17.31
C THR A 4 -6.45 16.02 -18.74
N ASP A 5 -5.74 16.57 -19.73
CA ASP A 5 -5.87 16.14 -21.14
C ASP A 5 -5.36 14.71 -21.38
N THR A 6 -4.41 14.25 -20.56
CA THR A 6 -3.84 12.89 -20.66
C THR A 6 -4.78 11.84 -20.07
N ARG A 7 -5.47 12.14 -18.96
CA ARG A 7 -6.48 11.24 -18.36
C ARG A 7 -7.69 11.07 -19.25
N ASP A 8 -8.22 12.15 -19.80
CA ASP A 8 -9.37 12.11 -20.70
C ASP A 8 -9.06 11.40 -22.02
N ARG A 9 -7.77 11.31 -22.37
CA ARG A 9 -7.29 10.54 -23.53
C ARG A 9 -7.18 9.06 -23.19
N GLU A 10 -6.63 8.70 -22.03
CA GLU A 10 -6.58 7.30 -21.57
C GLU A 10 -7.98 6.71 -21.34
N GLU A 11 -8.91 7.46 -20.73
CA GLU A 11 -10.30 7.01 -20.57
C GLU A 11 -11.01 6.83 -21.92
N ARG A 12 -10.75 7.73 -22.89
CA ARG A 12 -11.22 7.56 -24.27
C ARG A 12 -10.56 6.38 -24.97
N ASP A 13 -9.27 6.14 -24.74
CA ASP A 13 -8.54 5.03 -25.34
C ASP A 13 -8.95 3.67 -24.71
N VAL A 14 -9.37 3.64 -23.44
CA VAL A 14 -10.01 2.49 -22.79
C VAL A 14 -11.40 2.22 -23.35
N LEU A 15 -12.23 3.25 -23.57
CA LEU A 15 -13.54 3.13 -24.21
C LEU A 15 -13.42 2.72 -25.69
N VAL A 16 -12.43 3.26 -26.41
CA VAL A 16 -12.10 2.87 -27.79
C VAL A 16 -11.47 1.48 -27.81
N GLY A 17 -10.71 1.07 -26.80
CA GLY A 17 -10.21 -0.29 -26.62
C GLY A 17 -11.33 -1.29 -26.39
N GLN A 18 -12.32 -0.95 -25.57
CA GLN A 18 -13.54 -1.73 -25.38
C GLN A 18 -14.38 -1.82 -26.66
N ALA A 19 -14.44 -0.74 -27.46
CA ALA A 19 -15.13 -0.74 -28.76
C ALA A 19 -14.35 -1.47 -29.88
N ARG A 20 -13.01 -1.43 -29.87
CA ARG A 20 -12.12 -2.12 -30.84
C ARG A 20 -12.00 -3.62 -30.60
N LEU A 21 -12.42 -4.12 -29.44
CA LEU A 21 -12.59 -5.55 -29.20
C LEU A 21 -13.79 -6.15 -29.95
N GLN A 22 -14.57 -5.32 -30.65
CA GLN A 22 -15.54 -5.77 -31.62
C GLN A 22 -14.92 -5.81 -33.03
N GLY A 23 -14.07 -6.83 -33.27
CA GLY A 23 -13.63 -7.24 -34.59
C GLY A 23 -12.29 -6.66 -35.06
N ASN A 24 -11.18 -7.24 -34.60
CA ASN A 24 -9.93 -7.16 -35.36
C ASN A 24 -10.10 -7.95 -36.67
N GLU A 25 -9.75 -7.36 -37.82
CA GLU A 25 -9.82 -7.98 -39.16
C GLU A 25 -9.08 -9.34 -39.23
N GLY A 26 -8.12 -9.57 -38.33
CA GLY A 26 -7.43 -10.86 -38.18
C GLY A 26 -8.31 -12.01 -37.69
N ASN A 27 -9.45 -11.76 -37.03
CA ASN A 27 -10.31 -12.83 -36.53
C ASN A 27 -11.07 -13.56 -37.65
N ALA A 28 -11.29 -12.90 -38.79
CA ALA A 28 -11.86 -13.50 -39.98
C ALA A 28 -10.88 -14.47 -40.69
N LEU A 29 -9.57 -14.24 -40.53
CA LEU A 29 -8.52 -15.07 -41.16
C LEU A 29 -8.23 -16.37 -40.41
N PHE A 30 -8.53 -16.45 -39.11
CA PHE A 30 -8.17 -17.59 -38.27
C PHE A 30 -9.37 -18.33 -37.65
N GLY A 31 -10.61 -17.93 -37.96
CA GLY A 31 -11.81 -18.65 -37.53
C GLY A 31 -11.96 -18.75 -36.01
N ASN A 32 -11.35 -17.84 -35.25
CA ASN A 32 -11.44 -17.85 -33.80
C ASN A 32 -12.76 -17.19 -33.38
N GLU A 33 -13.56 -17.90 -32.58
CA GLU A 33 -14.74 -17.31 -31.94
C GLU A 33 -14.31 -16.06 -31.16
N LEU A 34 -15.06 -14.97 -31.35
CA LEU A 34 -14.90 -13.76 -30.56
C LEU A 34 -15.06 -14.16 -29.09
N ALA A 35 -13.94 -14.17 -28.34
CA ALA A 35 -13.98 -14.42 -26.92
C ALA A 35 -14.78 -13.29 -26.27
N MET A 36 -16.08 -13.53 -26.06
CA MET A 36 -16.91 -12.64 -25.27
C MET A 36 -16.27 -12.53 -23.89
N GLN A 37 -15.90 -11.32 -23.51
CA GLN A 37 -15.55 -11.01 -22.14
C GLN A 37 -16.75 -11.43 -21.27
N LYS A 38 -16.56 -12.43 -20.40
CA LYS A 38 -17.63 -12.90 -19.51
C LYS A 38 -18.07 -11.71 -18.65
N GLY A 39 -19.35 -11.38 -18.68
CA GLY A 39 -19.92 -10.21 -17.98
C GLY A 39 -19.66 -10.17 -16.48
N ASP A 40 -19.28 -11.30 -15.87
CA ASP A 40 -18.95 -11.42 -14.44
C ASP A 40 -17.50 -11.04 -14.08
N SER A 41 -16.62 -10.80 -15.06
CA SER A 41 -15.20 -10.54 -14.78
C SER A 41 -14.98 -9.22 -14.03
N LEU A 42 -15.71 -8.16 -14.36
CA LEU A 42 -15.55 -6.86 -13.71
C LEU A 42 -15.90 -6.93 -12.22
N LYS A 43 -17.06 -7.51 -11.91
CA LYS A 43 -17.53 -7.71 -10.53
C LYS A 43 -16.55 -8.56 -9.72
N HIS A 44 -15.99 -9.61 -10.33
CA HIS A 44 -14.96 -10.42 -9.68
C HIS A 44 -13.71 -9.60 -9.32
N TYR A 45 -13.26 -8.70 -10.19
CA TYR A 45 -12.13 -7.81 -9.88
C TYR A 45 -12.46 -6.78 -8.81
N GLU A 46 -13.66 -6.19 -8.84
CA GLU A 46 -14.12 -5.27 -7.80
C GLU A 46 -14.17 -5.94 -6.43
N ASP A 47 -14.71 -7.17 -6.36
CA ASP A 47 -14.76 -7.97 -5.14
C ASP A 47 -13.35 -8.29 -4.63
N LEU A 48 -12.40 -8.61 -5.52
CA LEU A 48 -11.01 -8.85 -5.16
C LEU A 48 -10.33 -7.59 -4.63
N ILE A 49 -10.52 -6.44 -5.28
CA ILE A 49 -9.95 -5.16 -4.83
C ILE A 49 -10.49 -4.83 -3.43
N SER A 50 -11.80 -4.94 -3.23
CA SER A 50 -12.44 -4.66 -1.94
C SER A 50 -11.92 -5.58 -0.82
N GLN A 51 -11.71 -6.87 -1.10
CA GLN A 51 -11.15 -7.82 -0.13
C GLN A 51 -9.69 -7.50 0.25
N ASN A 52 -8.96 -6.77 -0.59
CA ASN A 52 -7.55 -6.46 -0.39
C ASN A 52 -7.28 -5.02 0.11
N GLU A 53 -8.32 -4.23 0.40
CA GLU A 53 -8.16 -2.86 0.89
C GLU A 53 -7.31 -2.80 2.17
N LEU A 54 -7.57 -3.68 3.14
CA LEU A 54 -6.83 -3.70 4.41
C LEU A 54 -5.37 -4.14 4.26
N PRO A 55 -5.04 -5.28 3.60
CA PRO A 55 -3.66 -5.62 3.27
C PRO A 55 -2.92 -4.51 2.53
N CYS A 56 -3.57 -3.88 1.54
CA CYS A 56 -2.97 -2.77 0.79
C CYS A 56 -2.67 -1.57 1.70
N ALA A 57 -3.58 -1.22 2.61
CA ALA A 57 -3.34 -0.18 3.60
C ALA A 57 -2.18 -0.54 4.55
N CYS A 58 -2.00 -1.82 4.88
CA CYS A 58 -0.86 -2.28 5.70
C CYS A 58 0.44 -2.05 4.95
N ASP A 59 0.52 -2.48 3.69
CA ASP A 59 1.73 -2.32 2.87
C ASP A 59 2.09 -0.85 2.70
N ILE A 60 1.10 0.03 2.50
CA ILE A 60 1.32 1.48 2.43
C ILE A 60 1.87 2.02 3.77
N ALA A 61 1.25 1.64 4.89
CA ALA A 61 1.69 2.11 6.19
C ALA A 61 3.10 1.62 6.55
N ASP A 62 3.42 0.37 6.20
CA ASP A 62 4.75 -0.23 6.42
C ASP A 62 5.82 0.46 5.57
N GLU A 63 5.54 0.75 4.30
CA GLU A 63 6.46 1.49 3.43
C GLU A 63 6.69 2.92 3.96
N MET A 64 5.61 3.61 4.37
CA MET A 64 5.74 4.94 4.97
C MET A 64 6.56 4.91 6.26
N LEU A 65 6.37 3.88 7.10
CA LEU A 65 7.17 3.68 8.30
C LEU A 65 8.65 3.47 7.94
N PHE A 66 8.94 2.60 6.99
CA PHE A 66 10.30 2.36 6.52
C PHE A 66 10.99 3.68 6.12
N GLU A 67 10.34 4.48 5.28
CA GLU A 67 10.84 5.79 4.85
C GLU A 67 10.99 6.78 6.01
N ALA A 68 10.05 6.79 6.97
CA ALA A 68 10.17 7.62 8.16
C ALA A 68 11.43 7.30 8.97
N TYR A 69 11.80 6.01 9.10
CA TYR A 69 13.00 5.59 9.81
C TYR A 69 14.31 5.83 9.04
N LEU A 70 14.25 6.11 7.74
CA LEU A 70 15.40 6.58 6.97
C LEU A 70 15.71 8.07 7.22
N CYS A 71 14.79 8.83 7.81
CA CYS A 71 14.99 10.23 8.12
C CYS A 71 16.12 10.42 9.14
N THR A 72 17.07 11.31 8.84
CA THR A 72 18.20 11.63 9.73
C THR A 72 17.92 12.83 10.64
N GLN A 73 16.88 13.62 10.33
CA GLN A 73 16.46 14.75 11.13
C GLN A 73 15.18 14.44 11.89
N GLU A 74 15.16 14.79 13.17
CA GLU A 74 14.00 14.56 14.06
C GLU A 74 12.73 15.25 13.53
N GLN A 75 12.86 16.43 12.93
CA GLN A 75 11.74 17.20 12.37
C GLN A 75 11.11 16.49 11.17
N ASP A 76 11.94 15.97 10.27
CA ASP A 76 11.48 15.26 9.08
C ASP A 76 10.81 13.93 9.45
N MET A 77 11.42 13.18 10.39
CA MET A 77 10.82 11.96 10.93
C MET A 77 9.50 12.28 11.65
N CYS A 78 9.45 13.36 12.43
CA CYS A 78 8.22 13.83 13.07
C CYS A 78 7.11 14.09 12.05
N ALA A 79 7.39 14.79 10.96
CA ALA A 79 6.40 15.09 9.92
C ALA A 79 5.97 13.82 9.16
N ALA A 80 6.90 12.90 8.90
CA ALA A 80 6.58 11.60 8.30
C ALA A 80 5.63 10.79 9.20
N MET A 81 5.89 10.76 10.51
CA MET A 81 5.02 10.08 11.47
C MET A 81 3.62 10.72 11.57
N GLU A 82 3.49 12.04 11.41
CA GLU A 82 2.17 12.70 11.33
C GLU A 82 1.38 12.23 10.11
N ARG A 83 2.02 12.17 8.94
CA ARG A 83 1.36 11.65 7.73
C ARG A 83 0.92 10.20 7.90
N ILE A 84 1.73 9.36 8.54
CA ILE A 84 1.37 7.96 8.83
C ILE A 84 0.12 7.91 9.72
N VAL A 85 0.05 8.76 10.76
CA VAL A 85 -1.11 8.86 11.64
C VAL A 85 -2.37 9.27 10.88
N GLU A 86 -2.27 10.22 9.96
CA GLU A 86 -3.37 10.65 9.09
C GLU A 86 -3.86 9.49 8.22
N VAL A 87 -2.97 8.85 7.46
CA VAL A 87 -3.31 7.68 6.63
C VAL A 87 -3.96 6.58 7.45
N CYS A 88 -3.41 6.25 8.62
CA CYS A 88 -3.98 5.25 9.51
C CYS A 88 -5.41 5.62 9.95
N ARG A 89 -5.71 6.90 10.18
CA ARG A 89 -7.06 7.35 10.56
C ARG A 89 -8.05 7.27 9.40
N GLU A 90 -7.60 7.60 8.20
CA GLU A 90 -8.43 7.60 6.99
C GLU A 90 -8.92 6.20 6.61
N THR A 91 -8.20 5.14 6.99
CA THR A 91 -8.66 3.75 6.77
C THR A 91 -9.99 3.43 7.50
N GLY A 92 -10.33 4.14 8.58
CA GLY A 92 -11.50 3.86 9.41
C GLY A 92 -11.41 2.54 10.21
N ASP A 93 -10.31 1.79 10.10
CA ASP A 93 -10.13 0.51 10.76
C ASP A 93 -9.66 0.65 12.22
N ARG A 94 -10.11 -0.28 13.07
CA ARG A 94 -9.82 -0.24 14.51
C ARG A 94 -8.34 -0.48 14.82
N HIS A 95 -7.67 -1.34 14.05
CA HIS A 95 -6.27 -1.65 14.24
C HIS A 95 -5.40 -0.47 13.83
N PHE A 96 -5.65 0.13 12.66
CA PHE A 96 -4.97 1.35 12.25
C PHE A 96 -5.23 2.52 13.20
N ALA A 97 -6.46 2.67 13.71
CA ALA A 97 -6.75 3.68 14.74
C ALA A 97 -5.92 3.46 16.03
N ARG A 98 -5.58 2.21 16.36
CA ARG A 98 -4.69 1.90 17.48
C ARG A 98 -3.24 2.26 17.16
N VAL A 99 -2.77 1.99 15.93
CA VAL A 99 -1.45 2.41 15.47
C VAL A 99 -1.31 3.93 15.55
N ALA A 100 -2.30 4.68 15.05
CA ALA A 100 -2.33 6.14 15.13
C ALA A 100 -2.19 6.65 16.57
N ARG A 101 -2.98 6.11 17.51
CA ARG A 101 -2.89 6.49 18.93
C ARG A 101 -1.53 6.18 19.55
N LEU A 102 -0.92 5.05 19.17
CA LEU A 102 0.41 4.67 19.66
C LEU A 102 1.48 5.63 19.14
N ALA A 103 1.43 5.94 17.84
CA ALA A 103 2.38 6.85 17.20
C ALA A 103 2.31 8.26 17.81
N GLU A 104 1.11 8.77 18.09
CA GLU A 104 0.94 10.07 18.75
C GLU A 104 1.39 10.05 20.22
N GLY A 105 0.95 9.05 20.99
CA GLY A 105 1.22 8.98 22.43
C GLY A 105 2.70 8.75 22.75
N HIS A 106 3.45 8.13 21.84
CA HIS A 106 4.86 7.76 22.05
C HIS A 106 5.83 8.44 21.08
N ARG A 107 5.40 9.53 20.43
CA ARG A 107 6.18 10.21 19.38
C ARG A 107 7.62 10.51 19.76
N GLY A 108 7.86 11.02 20.96
CA GLY A 108 9.22 11.35 21.43
C GLY A 108 10.15 10.14 21.53
N GLY A 109 9.62 8.94 21.81
CA GLY A 109 10.39 7.70 21.79
C GLY A 109 10.63 7.19 20.37
N ILE A 110 9.62 7.32 19.51
CA ILE A 110 9.66 6.87 18.11
C ILE A 110 10.68 7.67 17.30
N VAL A 111 10.81 8.98 17.54
CA VAL A 111 11.76 9.84 16.80
C VAL A 111 13.16 9.92 17.42
N ALA A 112 13.34 9.33 18.61
CA ALA A 112 14.64 9.28 19.28
C ALA A 112 15.77 8.65 18.43
N PRO A 113 15.52 7.63 17.58
CA PRO A 113 16.54 7.09 16.68
C PRO A 113 17.08 8.11 15.67
N ALA A 114 16.26 9.02 15.15
CA ALA A 114 16.74 10.08 14.26
C ALA A 114 17.68 11.05 15.00
N ARG A 115 17.44 11.29 16.30
CA ARG A 115 18.28 12.18 17.11
C ARG A 115 19.58 11.55 17.62
N ARG A 116 19.55 10.26 17.97
CA ARG A 116 20.65 9.59 18.69
C ARG A 116 21.28 8.44 17.91
N HIS A 117 20.76 8.09 16.75
CA HIS A 117 21.19 6.98 15.89
C HIS A 117 21.36 5.66 16.65
N ILE A 118 20.40 5.35 17.53
CA ILE A 118 20.40 4.11 18.31
C ILE A 118 19.68 3.04 17.50
N SER A 119 20.37 1.94 17.17
CA SER A 119 19.78 0.78 16.51
C SER A 119 19.20 -0.22 17.51
N SER A 120 18.13 -0.94 17.09
CA SER A 120 17.49 -1.98 17.89
C SER A 120 18.22 -3.33 17.85
N GLY A 121 19.15 -3.55 16.91
CA GLY A 121 19.67 -4.88 16.57
C GLY A 121 20.29 -5.66 17.73
N ARG A 122 20.93 -4.99 18.70
CA ARG A 122 21.46 -5.68 19.91
C ARG A 122 20.34 -6.17 20.82
N VAL A 123 19.28 -5.38 20.98
CA VAL A 123 18.11 -5.70 21.80
C VAL A 123 17.31 -6.82 21.11
N GLU A 124 17.08 -6.70 19.80
CA GLU A 124 16.40 -7.72 18.99
C GLU A 124 17.15 -9.04 18.98
N GLY A 125 18.48 -9.03 18.80
CA GLY A 125 19.28 -10.25 18.83
C GLY A 125 19.20 -10.97 20.19
N THR A 126 19.21 -10.20 21.28
CA THR A 126 19.03 -10.74 22.64
C THR A 126 17.62 -11.31 22.81
N ASN A 127 16.59 -10.61 22.34
CA ASN A 127 15.21 -11.08 22.41
C ASN A 127 15.02 -12.37 21.61
N CYS A 128 15.57 -12.44 20.39
CA CYS A 128 15.53 -13.63 19.55
C CYS A 128 16.21 -14.82 20.25
N MET A 129 17.36 -14.61 20.90
CA MET A 129 18.03 -15.64 21.71
C MET A 129 17.14 -16.12 22.86
N ILE A 130 16.54 -15.21 23.63
CA ILE A 130 15.64 -15.55 24.73
C ILE A 130 14.43 -16.35 24.23
N GLU A 131 13.79 -15.89 23.16
CA GLU A 131 12.65 -16.59 22.56
C GLU A 131 13.03 -17.99 22.06
N THR A 132 14.20 -18.13 21.44
CA THR A 132 14.71 -19.43 20.98
C THR A 132 14.91 -20.39 22.14
N LEU A 133 15.56 -19.93 23.22
CA LEU A 133 15.77 -20.74 24.42
C LEU A 133 14.43 -21.15 25.07
N ARG A 134 13.44 -20.26 25.11
CA ARG A 134 12.09 -20.55 25.64
C ARG A 134 11.28 -21.52 24.78
N ARG A 135 11.50 -21.55 23.46
CA ARG A 135 10.82 -22.51 22.56
C ARG A 135 11.46 -23.90 22.61
N ALA A 136 12.72 -24.00 23.05
CA ALA A 136 13.46 -25.26 23.14
C ALA A 136 13.20 -26.05 24.44
N GLY A 137 12.49 -25.48 25.42
CA GLY A 137 12.15 -26.12 26.70
C GLY A 137 10.89 -25.56 27.33
#